data_AF-A0A7X8X944-F1
#
_entry.id   AF-A0A7X8X944-F1
#
_cell.length_a   1.000
_cell.length_b   1.000
_cell.length_c   1.000
_cell.angle_alpha   90.00
_cell.angle_beta   90.00
_cell.angle_gamma   90.00
#
_symmetry.space_group_name_H-M   'P 1'
#
loop_
_entity.id
_entity.type
_entity.pdbx_description
1 polymer ?
#
loop_
_entity_poly.entity_id
_entity_poly.type
_entity_poly.pdbx_seq_one_letter_code
_entity_poly.pdbx_strand_id
1 'polypeptide(L)'
;MYLDIREKLNRIEERINRPNFMKTGGAANEIGYYVFDYDPQYEHQVRATVDDLVKRYSGKQMSFTIKEFDLFEVLLALLKEKGYLERSFKFEEDRGFGYTQEAVTRMLRVGRDNLIVKHIKENTPENCVVFLTGVGKSYPFVRSHNIINSLQEVMDDTPVVLFYPGKYKNFSLSLFGTIQDGNHYRALPLLQ
;
A
#
# COMPACT_ATOMS: atom_id res chain seq x y z
N MET A 1 -22.00 -15.32 -5.33
CA MET A 1 -21.92 -14.55 -6.58
C MET A 1 -20.70 -13.65 -6.45
N TYR A 2 -19.65 -13.86 -7.26
CA TYR A 2 -18.50 -12.96 -7.26
C TYR A 2 -18.97 -11.60 -7.79
N LEU A 3 -18.82 -10.52 -7.02
CA LEU A 3 -19.06 -9.17 -7.55
C LEU A 3 -18.15 -8.95 -8.76
N ASP A 4 -18.71 -8.34 -9.80
CA ASP A 4 -17.94 -7.83 -10.92
C ASP A 4 -16.90 -6.84 -10.40
N ILE A 5 -15.68 -6.86 -10.96
CA ILE A 5 -14.61 -5.97 -10.54
C ILE A 5 -15.03 -4.50 -10.70
N ARG A 6 -15.82 -4.17 -11.73
CA ARG A 6 -16.35 -2.82 -11.93
C ARG A 6 -17.25 -2.38 -10.79
N GLU A 7 -18.11 -3.28 -10.31
CA GLU A 7 -18.97 -3.02 -9.17
C GLU A 7 -18.16 -2.82 -7.89
N LYS A 8 -17.15 -3.66 -7.66
CA LYS A 8 -16.21 -3.48 -6.54
C LYS A 8 -15.51 -2.12 -6.60
N LEU A 9 -14.98 -1.75 -7.78
CA LEU A 9 -14.27 -0.50 -7.99
C LEU A 9 -15.15 0.71 -7.73
N ASN A 10 -16.41 0.70 -8.19
CA ASN A 10 -17.37 1.77 -7.90
C ASN A 10 -17.66 1.91 -6.39
N ARG A 11 -17.75 0.80 -5.67
CA ARG A 11 -17.99 0.79 -4.22
C ARG A 11 -16.83 1.34 -3.39
N ILE A 12 -15.62 1.47 -3.94
CA ILE A 12 -14.49 2.11 -3.26
C ILE A 12 -14.85 3.55 -2.90
N GLU A 13 -15.31 4.32 -3.88
CA GLU A 13 -15.65 5.74 -3.70
C GLU A 13 -16.79 5.90 -2.69
N GLU A 14 -17.84 5.09 -2.80
CA GLU A 14 -18.94 5.08 -1.82
C GLU A 14 -18.45 4.81 -0.40
N ARG A 15 -17.47 3.91 -0.23
CA ARG A 15 -16.94 3.52 1.08
C ARG A 15 -16.11 4.63 1.71
N ILE A 16 -15.23 5.26 0.95
CA ILE A 16 -14.30 6.29 1.45
C ILE A 16 -15.02 7.61 1.76
N ASN A 17 -16.14 7.90 1.09
CA ASN A 17 -16.95 9.09 1.37
C ASN A 17 -17.89 8.94 2.58
N ARG A 18 -17.93 7.77 3.24
CA ARG A 18 -18.78 7.60 4.42
C ARG A 18 -18.28 8.51 5.55
N PRO A 19 -19.19 9.16 6.32
CA PRO A 19 -18.79 10.09 7.39
C PRO A 19 -17.90 9.50 8.48
N ASN A 20 -17.88 8.18 8.63
CA ASN A 20 -17.05 7.46 9.60
C ASN A 20 -15.68 7.03 9.03
N PHE A 21 -15.45 7.11 7.72
CA PHE A 21 -14.21 6.62 7.13
C PHE A 21 -13.00 7.45 7.57
N MET A 22 -13.15 8.78 7.62
CA MET A 22 -12.13 9.70 8.13
C MET A 22 -12.06 9.79 9.65
N LYS A 23 -13.00 9.16 10.38
CA LYS A 23 -13.04 9.21 11.86
C LYS A 23 -12.19 8.09 12.47
N THR A 24 -10.96 7.97 12.01
CA THR A 24 -9.95 7.12 12.61
C THR A 24 -9.49 7.73 13.93
N GLY A 25 -9.67 7.01 15.05
CA GLY A 25 -9.19 7.45 16.37
C GLY A 25 -10.24 7.94 17.39
N GLY A 26 -11.54 7.84 17.13
CA GLY A 26 -12.60 8.23 18.07
C GLY A 26 -13.07 7.10 19.01
N ALA A 27 -12.61 7.10 20.26
CA ALA A 27 -13.15 6.41 21.45
C ALA A 27 -13.35 4.87 21.45
N ALA A 28 -13.18 4.14 20.35
CA ALA A 28 -13.32 2.68 20.38
C ALA A 28 -12.57 1.98 19.24
N ASN A 29 -11.30 1.62 19.43
CA ASN A 29 -10.66 0.46 18.78
C ASN A 29 -10.81 0.27 17.24
N GLU A 30 -11.19 1.31 16.49
CA GLU A 30 -11.49 1.23 15.06
C GLU A 30 -10.18 1.33 14.26
N ILE A 31 -9.85 0.24 13.59
CA ILE A 31 -8.65 0.11 12.76
C ILE A 31 -8.87 0.91 11.47
N GLY A 32 -8.09 1.97 11.29
CA GLY A 32 -8.08 2.81 10.08
C GLY A 32 -7.41 2.22 8.84
N TYR A 33 -7.17 0.90 8.84
CA TYR A 33 -6.43 0.21 7.81
C TYR A 33 -7.35 -0.76 7.09
N TYR A 34 -7.40 -0.61 5.77
CA TYR A 34 -8.28 -1.36 4.89
C TYR A 34 -7.49 -2.10 3.82
N VAL A 35 -7.95 -3.28 3.44
CA VAL A 35 -7.43 -4.04 2.31
C VAL A 35 -8.50 -4.12 1.24
N PHE A 36 -8.16 -3.67 0.03
CA PHE A 36 -8.92 -3.94 -1.18
C PHE A 36 -8.19 -5.03 -1.95
N ASP A 37 -8.63 -6.28 -1.80
CA ASP A 37 -8.09 -7.41 -2.54
C ASP A 37 -8.82 -7.64 -3.87
N TYR A 38 -8.06 -7.98 -4.89
CA TYR A 38 -8.58 -8.22 -6.23
C TYR A 38 -7.74 -9.27 -6.96
N ASP A 39 -8.36 -9.92 -7.95
CA ASP A 39 -7.64 -10.85 -8.82
C ASP A 39 -6.60 -10.07 -9.66
N PRO A 40 -5.31 -10.46 -9.66
CA PRO A 40 -4.25 -9.78 -10.39
C PRO A 40 -4.54 -9.53 -11.87
N GLN A 41 -5.39 -10.34 -12.52
CA GLN A 41 -5.81 -10.10 -13.91
C GLN A 41 -6.47 -8.72 -14.12
N TYR A 42 -6.98 -8.11 -13.04
CA TYR A 42 -7.62 -6.80 -13.06
C TYR A 42 -6.70 -5.65 -12.69
N GLU A 43 -5.40 -5.87 -12.52
CA GLU A 43 -4.41 -4.84 -12.13
C GLU A 43 -4.54 -3.55 -12.95
N HIS A 44 -4.72 -3.66 -14.27
CA HIS A 44 -4.88 -2.49 -15.14
C HIS A 44 -6.14 -1.69 -14.83
N GLN A 45 -7.25 -2.35 -14.51
CA GLN A 45 -8.52 -1.68 -14.17
C GLN A 45 -8.40 -0.98 -12.82
N VAL A 46 -7.82 -1.67 -11.83
CA VAL A 46 -7.60 -1.11 -10.49
C VAL A 46 -6.72 0.13 -10.55
N ARG A 47 -5.60 0.06 -11.28
CA ARG A 47 -4.70 1.21 -11.47
C ARG A 47 -5.40 2.40 -12.13
N ALA A 48 -6.21 2.16 -13.15
CA ALA A 48 -6.97 3.22 -13.82
C ALA A 48 -7.98 3.88 -12.87
N THR A 49 -8.68 3.09 -12.04
CA THR A 49 -9.60 3.63 -11.03
C THR A 49 -8.88 4.41 -9.93
N VAL A 50 -7.76 3.91 -9.44
CA VAL A 50 -6.94 4.63 -8.44
C VAL A 50 -6.50 5.98 -8.99
N ASP A 51 -5.94 6.02 -10.21
CA ASP A 51 -5.49 7.25 -10.85
C ASP A 51 -6.63 8.25 -11.06
N ASP A 52 -7.81 7.79 -11.49
CA ASP A 52 -9.01 8.62 -11.60
C ASP A 52 -9.42 9.22 -10.25
N LEU A 53 -9.50 8.40 -9.19
CA LEU A 53 -9.85 8.85 -7.84
C LEU A 53 -8.84 9.87 -7.32
N VAL A 54 -7.54 9.59 -7.44
CA VAL A 54 -6.48 10.53 -7.01
C VAL A 54 -6.63 11.88 -7.73
N LYS A 55 -6.90 11.87 -9.03
CA LYS A 55 -7.12 13.11 -9.80
C LYS A 55 -8.36 13.87 -9.35
N ARG A 56 -9.51 13.19 -9.22
CA ARG A 56 -10.77 13.82 -8.80
C ARG A 56 -10.69 14.40 -7.39
N TYR A 57 -9.96 13.76 -6.49
CA TYR A 57 -9.78 14.18 -5.10
C TYR A 57 -8.61 15.15 -4.86
N SER A 58 -7.89 15.55 -5.90
CA SER A 58 -6.81 16.54 -5.80
C SER A 58 -7.29 18.00 -5.70
N GLY A 59 -8.58 18.25 -5.93
CA GLY A 59 -9.16 19.60 -5.95
C GLY A 59 -9.40 20.20 -4.57
N LYS A 60 -9.24 21.52 -4.44
CA LYS A 60 -9.42 22.27 -3.17
C LYS A 60 -10.85 22.24 -2.58
N GLN A 61 -11.85 21.79 -3.34
CA GLN A 61 -13.25 21.76 -2.90
C GLN A 61 -13.64 20.44 -2.22
N MET A 62 -12.74 19.45 -2.20
CA MET A 62 -13.03 18.16 -1.59
C MET A 62 -12.83 18.22 -0.08
N SER A 63 -13.65 17.47 0.66
CA SER A 63 -13.58 17.40 2.12
C SER A 63 -12.35 16.66 2.64
N PHE A 64 -11.64 15.93 1.79
CA PHE A 64 -10.35 15.29 2.03
C PHE A 64 -9.63 15.09 0.70
N THR A 65 -8.32 14.82 0.76
CA THR A 65 -7.52 14.47 -0.42
C THR A 65 -7.22 12.98 -0.47
N ILE A 66 -6.94 12.44 -1.65
CA ILE A 66 -6.42 11.07 -1.81
C ILE A 66 -4.97 11.18 -2.25
N LYS A 67 -4.07 10.54 -1.49
CA LYS A 67 -2.65 10.45 -1.83
C LYS A 67 -2.28 9.00 -2.11
N GLU A 68 -1.91 8.72 -3.35
CA GLU A 68 -1.34 7.42 -3.72
C GLU A 68 0.17 7.38 -3.43
N PHE A 69 0.61 6.27 -2.86
CA PHE A 69 1.99 5.84 -2.80
C PHE A 69 2.12 4.47 -3.47
N ASP A 70 2.67 4.44 -4.69
CA ASP A 70 3.12 3.21 -5.32
C ASP A 70 4.42 2.77 -4.63
N LEU A 71 4.39 1.62 -3.95
CA LEU A 71 5.52 1.13 -3.15
C LEU A 71 6.78 0.87 -4.00
N PHE A 72 6.62 0.54 -5.28
CA PHE A 72 7.75 0.36 -6.18
C PHE A 72 8.37 1.70 -6.59
N GLU A 73 7.55 2.71 -6.88
CA GLU A 73 8.06 4.04 -7.19
C GLU A 73 8.75 4.69 -5.98
N VAL A 74 8.20 4.51 -4.77
CA VAL A 74 8.83 4.95 -3.52
C VAL A 74 10.17 4.22 -3.30
N LEU A 75 10.21 2.90 -3.53
CA LEU A 75 11.45 2.13 -3.48
C LEU A 75 12.51 2.69 -4.44
N LEU A 76 12.15 2.92 -5.71
CA LEU A 76 13.06 3.47 -6.71
C LEU A 76 13.55 4.87 -6.35
N ALA A 77 12.67 5.73 -5.83
CA ALA A 77 13.03 7.07 -5.38
C ALA A 77 14.07 7.01 -4.24
N LEU A 78 13.85 6.14 -3.24
CA LEU A 78 14.79 5.95 -2.13
C LEU A 78 16.13 5.37 -2.58
N LEU A 79 16.12 4.40 -3.51
CA LEU A 79 17.34 3.83 -4.08
C LEU A 79 18.17 4.91 -4.80
N LYS A 80 17.51 5.79 -5.58
CA LYS A 80 18.16 6.91 -6.27
C LYS A 80 18.72 7.93 -5.29
N GLU A 81 17.93 8.36 -4.30
CA GLU A 81 18.34 9.34 -3.29
C GLU A 81 19.58 8.88 -2.51
N LYS A 82 19.68 7.57 -2.22
CA LYS A 82 20.83 6.99 -1.52
C LYS A 82 22.00 6.59 -2.44
N GLY A 83 21.92 6.87 -3.75
CA GLY A 83 22.94 6.45 -4.73
C GLY A 83 23.13 4.93 -4.78
N TYR A 84 22.07 4.18 -4.49
CA TYR A 84 22.07 2.72 -4.36
C TYR A 84 21.46 2.02 -5.57
N LEU A 85 20.72 2.75 -6.43
CA LEU A 85 20.08 2.18 -7.61
C LEU A 85 21.11 1.57 -8.57
N GLU A 86 22.11 2.36 -8.99
CA GLU A 86 23.16 1.91 -9.92
C GLU A 86 24.02 0.81 -9.30
N ARG A 87 24.19 0.83 -7.97
CA ARG A 87 24.90 -0.23 -7.24
C ARG A 87 24.11 -1.54 -7.26
N SER A 88 22.78 -1.47 -7.18
CA SER A 88 21.94 -2.66 -7.20
C SER A 88 22.05 -3.42 -8.52
N PHE A 89 22.19 -2.71 -9.66
CA PHE A 89 22.44 -3.35 -10.95
C PHE A 89 23.77 -4.12 -10.97
N LYS A 90 24.83 -3.53 -10.42
CA LYS A 90 26.13 -4.20 -10.31
C LYS A 90 26.08 -5.41 -9.37
N PHE A 91 25.37 -5.29 -8.25
CA PHE A 91 25.18 -6.42 -7.33
C PHE A 91 24.45 -7.59 -8.00
N GLU A 92 23.47 -7.30 -8.85
CA GLU A 92 22.73 -8.33 -9.56
C GLU A 92 23.60 -9.01 -10.62
N GLU A 93 24.39 -8.24 -11.36
CA GLU A 93 25.35 -8.76 -12.35
C GLU A 93 26.45 -9.61 -11.70
N ASP A 94 27.04 -9.14 -10.59
CA ASP A 94 28.19 -9.79 -9.96
C ASP A 94 27.80 -10.97 -9.05
N ARG A 95 26.65 -10.89 -8.38
CA ARG A 95 26.28 -11.77 -7.25
C ARG A 95 24.87 -12.33 -7.33
N GLY A 96 24.10 -11.95 -8.35
CA GLY A 96 22.75 -12.43 -8.58
C GLY A 96 21.67 -11.74 -7.74
N PHE A 97 20.44 -12.15 -8.02
CA PHE A 97 19.22 -11.55 -7.47
C PHE A 97 19.13 -11.67 -5.94
N GLY A 98 19.44 -12.84 -5.36
CA GLY A 98 19.29 -13.07 -3.92
C GLY A 98 20.14 -12.12 -3.07
N TYR A 99 21.39 -11.89 -3.48
CA TYR A 99 22.27 -10.92 -2.81
C TYR A 99 21.73 -9.49 -2.94
N THR A 100 21.27 -9.13 -4.14
CA THR A 100 20.70 -7.80 -4.42
C THR A 100 19.45 -7.52 -3.60
N GLN A 101 18.54 -8.48 -3.52
CA GLN A 101 17.35 -8.41 -2.68
C GLN A 101 17.71 -8.14 -1.22
N GLU A 102 18.66 -8.89 -0.67
CA GLU A 102 19.07 -8.75 0.72
C GLU A 102 19.76 -7.40 0.98
N ALA A 103 20.62 -6.95 0.05
CA ALA A 103 21.28 -5.65 0.12
C ALA A 103 20.27 -4.48 0.10
N VAL A 104 19.30 -4.51 -0.82
CA VAL A 104 18.23 -3.51 -0.91
C VAL A 104 17.36 -3.53 0.34
N THR A 105 16.94 -4.71 0.81
CA THR A 105 16.10 -4.85 2.01
C THR A 105 16.80 -4.28 3.26
N ARG A 106 18.10 -4.53 3.41
CA ARG A 106 18.91 -3.94 4.50
C ARG A 106 18.99 -2.42 4.39
N MET A 107 19.20 -1.89 3.19
CA MET A 107 19.25 -0.44 2.96
C MET A 107 17.95 0.25 3.40
N LEU A 108 16.80 -0.34 3.05
CA LEU A 108 15.48 0.17 3.40
C LEU A 108 15.16 0.13 4.90
N ARG A 109 15.96 -0.59 5.69
CA ARG A 109 15.72 -0.81 7.13
C ARG A 109 14.32 -1.35 7.39
N VAL A 110 13.91 -2.37 6.64
CA VAL A 110 12.59 -3.02 6.78
C VAL A 110 12.51 -3.67 8.18
N GLY A 111 12.04 -2.93 9.17
CA GLY A 111 12.18 -3.20 10.61
C GLY A 111 11.97 -1.92 11.43
N ARG A 112 12.98 -1.47 12.19
CA ARG A 112 12.97 -0.15 12.86
C ARG A 112 13.45 0.94 11.89
N ASP A 113 12.77 2.09 11.87
CA ASP A 113 13.05 3.22 10.97
C ASP A 113 12.92 2.90 9.47
N ASN A 114 11.87 2.15 9.10
CA ASN A 114 11.60 1.80 7.71
C ASN A 114 11.48 3.06 6.83
N LEU A 115 12.39 3.18 5.85
CA LEU A 115 12.49 4.39 5.03
C LEU A 115 11.26 4.63 4.16
N ILE A 116 10.56 3.57 3.73
CA ILE A 116 9.31 3.67 2.97
C ILE A 116 8.22 4.26 3.86
N VAL A 117 8.09 3.76 5.09
CA VAL A 117 7.09 4.21 6.07
C VAL A 117 7.35 5.68 6.43
N LYS A 118 8.61 6.03 6.66
CA LYS A 118 9.02 7.42 6.90
C LYS A 118 8.64 8.32 5.73
N HIS A 119 8.96 7.91 4.51
CA HIS A 119 8.62 8.66 3.30
C HIS A 119 7.09 8.86 3.17
N ILE A 120 6.30 7.80 3.38
CA ILE A 120 4.83 7.89 3.34
C ILE A 120 4.33 8.90 4.37
N LYS A 121 4.76 8.78 5.64
CA LYS A 121 4.34 9.67 6.72
C LYS A 121 4.70 11.14 6.43
N GLU A 122 5.93 11.41 5.99
CA GLU A 122 6.40 12.78 5.73
C GLU A 122 5.73 13.44 4.51
N ASN A 123 5.21 12.64 3.58
CA ASN A 123 4.57 13.13 2.35
C ASN A 123 3.04 12.96 2.35
N THR A 124 2.46 12.57 3.48
CA THR A 124 1.01 12.48 3.67
C THR A 124 0.50 13.81 4.20
N PRO A 125 -0.36 14.54 3.46
CA PRO A 125 -0.95 15.78 3.95
C PRO A 125 -1.98 15.50 5.04
N GLU A 126 -2.33 16.54 5.81
CA GLU A 126 -3.47 16.47 6.73
C GLU A 126 -4.77 16.19 5.97
N ASN A 127 -5.73 15.54 6.65
CA ASN A 127 -7.06 15.27 6.10
C ASN A 127 -7.00 14.52 4.75
N CYS A 128 -6.28 13.40 4.77
CA CYS A 128 -5.96 12.60 3.60
C CYS A 128 -6.42 11.15 3.78
N VAL A 129 -6.78 10.50 2.68
CA VAL A 129 -6.85 9.03 2.58
C VAL A 129 -5.62 8.56 1.83
N VAL A 130 -4.87 7.66 2.43
CA VAL A 130 -3.65 7.10 1.84
C VAL A 130 -3.99 5.85 1.05
N PHE A 131 -3.67 5.84 -0.25
CA PHE A 131 -3.76 4.66 -1.10
C PHE A 131 -2.36 4.06 -1.26
N LEU A 132 -2.20 2.80 -0.88
CA LEU A 132 -0.96 2.04 -1.08
C LEU A 132 -1.15 1.08 -2.26
N THR A 133 -0.38 1.29 -3.32
CA THR A 133 -0.41 0.47 -4.54
C THR A 133 0.99 -0.11 -4.82
N GLY A 134 1.15 -0.84 -5.92
CA GLY A 134 2.47 -1.34 -6.33
C GLY A 134 3.00 -2.52 -5.51
N VAL A 135 2.19 -3.16 -4.66
CA VAL A 135 2.58 -4.33 -3.86
C VAL A 135 3.22 -5.42 -4.71
N GLY A 136 2.55 -5.81 -5.80
CA GLY A 136 3.05 -6.83 -6.71
C GLY A 136 4.34 -6.43 -7.43
N LYS A 137 4.50 -5.16 -7.79
CA LYS A 137 5.70 -4.62 -8.47
C LYS A 137 6.91 -4.56 -7.55
N SER A 138 6.67 -4.29 -6.27
CA SER A 138 7.71 -4.12 -5.25
C SER A 138 8.16 -5.44 -4.60
N TYR A 139 7.43 -6.53 -4.81
CA TYR A 139 7.81 -7.85 -4.36
C TYR A 139 9.04 -8.36 -5.14
N PRO A 140 10.03 -9.01 -4.50
CA PRO A 140 10.13 -9.38 -3.08
C PRO A 140 10.92 -8.37 -2.21
N PHE A 141 11.30 -7.20 -2.74
CA PHE A 141 12.07 -6.19 -2.02
C PHE A 141 11.27 -5.56 -0.88
N VAL A 142 9.98 -5.32 -1.11
CA VAL A 142 9.05 -4.76 -0.11
C VAL A 142 7.95 -5.78 0.16
N ARG A 143 7.67 -6.01 1.45
CA ARG A 143 6.57 -6.87 1.89
C ARG A 143 5.47 -6.04 2.54
N SER A 144 4.23 -6.22 2.08
CA SER A 144 3.07 -5.45 2.51
C SER A 144 2.81 -5.51 4.02
N HIS A 145 3.04 -6.66 4.68
CA HIS A 145 2.87 -6.77 6.14
C HIS A 145 3.78 -5.83 6.92
N ASN A 146 5.04 -5.74 6.50
CA ASN A 146 6.00 -4.85 7.18
C ASN A 146 5.58 -3.39 7.02
N ILE A 147 5.06 -3.01 5.85
CA ILE A 147 4.58 -1.64 5.62
C ILE A 147 3.33 -1.33 6.45
N ILE A 148 2.31 -2.21 6.43
CA ILE A 148 1.08 -1.99 7.21
C ILE A 148 1.38 -1.90 8.70
N ASN A 149 2.12 -2.87 9.25
CA ASN A 149 2.38 -2.93 10.70
C ASN A 149 3.17 -1.70 11.16
N SER A 150 4.22 -1.32 10.41
CA SER A 150 5.01 -0.13 10.76
C SER A 150 4.23 1.18 10.58
N LEU A 151 3.36 1.30 9.57
CA LEU A 151 2.51 2.49 9.43
C LEU A 151 1.53 2.62 10.60
N GLN A 152 0.93 1.51 11.06
CA GLN A 152 0.02 1.52 12.22
C GLN A 152 0.65 2.04 13.50
N GLU A 153 1.95 1.84 13.68
CA GLU A 153 2.68 2.34 14.86
C GLU A 153 2.92 3.85 14.82
N VAL A 154 2.92 4.47 13.62
CA VAL A 154 3.33 5.87 13.45
C VAL A 154 2.25 6.78 12.86
N MET A 155 1.14 6.20 12.38
CA MET A 155 0.06 6.89 11.66
C MET A 155 -1.29 6.24 12.00
N ASP A 156 -1.95 6.75 13.03
CA ASP A 156 -3.18 6.24 13.64
C ASP A 156 -4.42 7.10 13.35
N ASP A 157 -4.22 8.32 12.87
CA ASP A 157 -5.25 9.31 12.54
C ASP A 157 -5.66 9.32 11.07
N THR A 158 -4.90 8.64 10.20
CA THR A 158 -5.07 8.68 8.75
C THR A 158 -5.56 7.34 8.20
N PRO A 159 -6.69 7.28 7.49
CA PRO A 159 -7.15 6.06 6.85
C PRO A 159 -6.21 5.60 5.73
N VAL A 160 -5.86 4.31 5.74
CA VAL A 160 -4.99 3.68 4.75
C VAL A 160 -5.73 2.57 4.01
N VAL A 161 -5.68 2.58 2.69
CA VAL A 161 -6.23 1.53 1.83
C VAL A 161 -5.08 0.86 1.07
N LEU A 162 -4.84 -0.41 1.37
CA LEU A 162 -3.90 -1.25 0.62
C LEU A 162 -4.63 -1.92 -0.56
N PHE A 163 -4.18 -1.63 -1.78
CA PHE A 163 -4.61 -2.31 -3.00
C PHE A 163 -3.74 -3.55 -3.19
N TYR A 164 -4.35 -4.72 -3.03
CA TYR A 164 -3.64 -5.98 -2.96
C TYR A 164 -4.00 -6.95 -4.11
N PRO A 165 -3.07 -7.22 -5.05
CA PRO A 165 -3.31 -8.14 -6.16
C PRO A 165 -3.19 -9.59 -5.68
N GLY A 166 -4.29 -10.15 -5.17
CA GLY A 166 -4.32 -11.45 -4.55
C GLY A 166 -5.59 -11.67 -3.74
N LYS A 167 -5.46 -12.40 -2.64
CA LYS A 167 -6.59 -12.69 -1.75
C LYS A 167 -6.29 -12.24 -0.33
N TYR A 168 -7.28 -11.61 0.29
CA TYR A 168 -7.30 -11.32 1.71
C TYR A 168 -8.39 -12.13 2.40
N LYS A 169 -8.00 -13.03 3.30
CA LYS A 169 -8.95 -13.87 4.04
C LYS A 169 -8.43 -14.15 5.44
N ASN A 170 -9.30 -14.04 6.44
CA ASN A 170 -8.99 -14.34 7.85
C ASN A 170 -7.72 -13.63 8.33
N PHE A 171 -7.60 -12.34 8.02
CA PHE A 171 -6.42 -11.54 8.36
C PHE A 171 -5.12 -12.06 7.72
N SER A 172 -5.18 -12.89 6.68
CA SER A 172 -4.02 -13.42 5.96
C SER A 172 -4.05 -12.99 4.48
N LEU A 173 -2.88 -12.65 3.95
CA LEU A 173 -2.69 -12.24 2.56
C LEU A 173 -1.98 -13.33 1.73
N SER A 174 -2.49 -13.53 0.51
CA SER A 174 -1.89 -14.41 -0.50
C SER A 174 -1.68 -13.62 -1.80
N LEU A 175 -0.43 -13.22 -2.06
CA LEU A 175 -0.06 -12.43 -3.24
C LEU A 175 -0.20 -13.31 -4.50
N PHE A 176 -0.84 -12.76 -5.52
CA PHE A 176 -1.15 -13.46 -6.77
C PHE A 176 -1.93 -14.79 -6.58
N GLY A 177 -2.54 -14.99 -5.40
CA GLY A 177 -3.20 -16.23 -5.02
C GLY A 177 -2.28 -17.44 -4.82
N THR A 178 -0.96 -17.27 -4.93
CA THR A 178 0.03 -18.37 -4.92
C THR A 178 1.10 -18.19 -3.85
N ILE A 179 1.44 -16.95 -3.50
CA ILE A 179 2.49 -16.63 -2.54
C ILE A 179 1.84 -16.30 -1.20
N GLN A 180 1.89 -17.24 -0.26
CA GLN A 180 1.37 -17.01 1.09
C GLN A 180 2.36 -16.19 1.91
N ASP A 181 1.87 -15.15 2.56
CA ASP A 181 2.70 -14.29 3.37
C ASP A 181 2.86 -14.79 4.82
N GLY A 182 2.03 -15.75 5.26
CA GLY A 182 2.14 -16.42 6.57
C GLY A 182 1.87 -15.53 7.79
N ASN A 183 1.56 -14.25 7.58
CA ASN A 183 1.37 -13.25 8.63
C ASN A 183 -0.12 -12.93 8.88
N HIS A 184 -0.42 -12.50 10.11
CA HIS A 184 -1.73 -11.97 10.49
C HIS A 184 -1.71 -10.44 10.46
N TYR A 185 -2.67 -9.86 9.76
CA TYR A 185 -2.77 -8.43 9.49
C TYR A 185 -3.85 -7.81 10.35
N ARG A 186 -3.55 -6.70 11.03
CA ARG A 186 -4.58 -5.91 11.70
C ARG A 186 -5.21 -4.94 10.70
N ALA A 187 -5.96 -5.44 9.72
CA ALA A 187 -6.65 -4.62 8.73
C ALA A 187 -8.06 -5.14 8.46
N LEU A 188 -8.96 -4.27 8.00
CA LEU A 188 -10.33 -4.63 7.66
C LEU A 188 -10.47 -4.78 6.14
N PRO A 189 -11.33 -5.67 5.62
CA PRO A 189 -11.73 -5.59 4.21
C PRO A 189 -12.31 -4.21 3.92
N LEU A 190 -11.90 -3.56 2.83
CA LEU A 190 -12.46 -2.27 2.44
C LEU A 190 -13.95 -2.39 2.13
N LEU A 191 -14.30 -3.44 1.38
CA LEU A 191 -15.66 -3.79 1.00
C LEU A 191 -16.13 -4.99 1.82
N GLN A 192 -17.31 -4.84 2.42
CA GLN A 192 -18.07 -5.92 3.06
C GLN A 192 -19.17 -6.42 2.14
#